data_AF-A0A7C7H4A7-F1
#
_entry.id   AF-A0A7C7H4A7-F1
#
_cell.length_a   1.000
_cell.length_b   1.000
_cell.length_c   1.000
_cell.angle_alpha   90.00
_cell.angle_beta   90.00
_cell.angle_gamma   90.00
#
_symmetry.space_group_name_H-M   'P 1'
#
loop_
_entity.id
_entity.type
_entity.pdbx_description
1 polymer ?
#
loop_
_entity_poly.entity_id
_entity_poly.type
_entity_poly.pdbx_seq_one_letter_code
_entity_poly.pdbx_strand_id
1 'polypeptide(L)'
;MNAHSGTIHPPFLPSDFPKDCQWLAGEGAGTWFHLSKPSNLPEEEFRIRRYSPEGNLDCDRTFVLMTRNNIEFDIDKPFKFTYLSHCQKCTILQNEQKYIFISCPL
;
A
#
# COMPACT_ATOMS: atom_id res chain seq x y z
N MET A 1 14.50 22.15 -20.98
CA MET A 1 14.28 22.64 -19.61
C MET A 1 13.24 21.74 -18.98
N ASN A 2 13.61 21.05 -17.91
CA ASN A 2 12.96 19.84 -17.40
C ASN A 2 11.66 20.18 -16.66
N ALA A 3 10.55 19.61 -17.08
CA ALA A 3 9.30 19.70 -16.33
C ALA A 3 9.34 18.67 -15.19
N HIS A 4 9.59 19.13 -13.96
CA HIS A 4 9.23 18.41 -12.75
C HIS A 4 7.70 18.42 -12.62
N SER A 5 7.00 17.66 -13.46
CA SER A 5 5.57 17.42 -13.26
C SER A 5 5.42 16.27 -12.29
N GLY A 6 5.07 16.61 -11.06
CA GLY A 6 4.55 15.64 -10.12
C GLY A 6 3.44 14.82 -10.75
N THR A 7 3.64 13.52 -10.90
CA THR A 7 2.64 12.65 -11.53
C THR A 7 1.46 12.50 -10.58
N ILE A 8 0.42 13.30 -10.78
CA ILE A 8 -0.87 13.14 -10.11
C ILE A 8 -1.64 11.92 -10.65
N HIS A 9 -1.38 11.57 -11.91
CA HIS A 9 -1.93 10.37 -12.56
C HIS A 9 -0.96 9.19 -12.45
N PRO A 10 -1.47 7.96 -12.35
CA PRO A 10 -0.63 6.78 -12.39
C PRO A 10 0.16 6.71 -13.71
N PRO A 11 1.48 6.50 -13.66
CA PRO A 11 2.25 6.15 -14.86
C PRO A 11 1.82 4.77 -15.39
N PHE A 12 2.31 4.40 -16.58
CA PHE A 12 2.10 3.05 -17.09
C PHE A 12 2.70 2.02 -16.12
N LEU A 13 1.89 1.09 -15.63
CA LEU A 13 2.37 -0.02 -14.80
C LEU A 13 3.17 -0.97 -15.72
N PRO A 14 4.47 -1.21 -15.48
CA PRO A 14 5.20 -2.23 -16.21
C PRO A 14 4.49 -3.59 -16.09
N SER A 15 4.56 -4.43 -17.13
CA SER A 15 3.89 -5.74 -17.16
C SER A 15 4.29 -6.67 -16.01
N ASP A 16 5.45 -6.43 -15.42
CA ASP A 16 6.06 -7.27 -14.39
C ASP A 16 5.63 -6.86 -12.96
N PHE A 17 4.78 -5.83 -12.83
CA PHE A 17 4.24 -5.40 -11.55
C PHE A 17 3.05 -6.27 -11.09
N PRO A 18 2.83 -6.39 -9.76
CA PRO A 18 1.59 -6.95 -9.24
C PRO A 18 0.37 -6.19 -9.79
N LYS A 19 -0.61 -6.93 -10.33
CA LYS A 19 -1.79 -6.36 -11.02
C LYS A 19 -2.74 -5.63 -10.07
N ASP A 20 -2.63 -5.91 -8.79
CA ASP A 20 -3.38 -5.36 -7.67
C ASP A 20 -2.67 -4.16 -7.01
N CYS A 21 -1.60 -3.65 -7.63
CA CYS A 21 -0.98 -2.40 -7.22
C CYS A 21 -1.95 -1.22 -7.34
N GLN A 22 -1.95 -0.36 -6.33
CA GLN A 22 -2.80 0.83 -6.27
C GLN A 22 -1.94 2.09 -6.27
N TRP A 23 -2.36 3.08 -7.05
CA TRP A 23 -1.74 4.40 -7.05
C TRP A 23 -2.35 5.28 -5.97
N LEU A 24 -1.50 5.84 -5.11
CA LEU A 24 -1.89 6.89 -4.18
C LEU A 24 -1.18 8.18 -4.60
N ALA A 25 -1.93 9.15 -5.11
CA ALA A 25 -1.40 10.47 -5.46
C ALA A 25 -1.11 11.28 -4.19
N GLY A 26 0.06 11.91 -4.12
CA GLY A 26 0.42 12.90 -3.11
C GLY A 26 0.41 14.33 -3.66
N GLU A 27 0.78 15.31 -2.84
CA GLU A 27 0.76 16.75 -3.18
C GLU A 27 1.83 17.15 -4.23
N GLY A 28 2.77 16.26 -4.56
CA GLY A 28 3.80 16.52 -5.56
C GLY A 28 4.29 15.30 -6.35
N ALA A 29 3.93 14.07 -5.94
CA ALA A 29 4.16 12.84 -6.68
C ALA A 29 3.27 11.76 -6.08
N GLY A 30 2.89 10.75 -6.87
CA GLY A 30 2.23 9.56 -6.36
C GLY A 30 3.20 8.42 -6.08
N THR A 31 2.69 7.36 -5.48
CA THR A 31 3.44 6.16 -5.14
C THR A 31 2.55 4.94 -5.39
N TRP A 32 3.16 3.88 -5.90
CA TRP A 32 2.48 2.59 -6.05
C TRP A 32 2.54 1.82 -4.74
N PHE A 33 1.41 1.20 -4.38
CA PHE A 33 1.27 0.38 -3.18
C PHE A 33 0.79 -1.01 -3.55
N HIS A 34 1.39 -2.01 -2.92
CA HIS A 34 0.95 -3.40 -3.03
C HIS A 34 0.74 -3.98 -1.65
N LEU A 35 -0.41 -4.62 -1.43
CA LEU A 35 -0.70 -5.41 -0.24
C LEU A 35 -0.68 -6.89 -0.62
N SER A 36 -0.03 -7.73 0.18
CA SER A 36 -0.05 -9.17 -0.03
C SER A 36 -0.03 -9.94 1.29
N LYS A 37 -0.47 -11.20 1.23
CA LYS A 37 -0.45 -12.16 2.34
C LYS A 37 0.35 -13.40 1.93
N PRO A 38 1.69 -13.35 1.91
CA PRO A 38 2.51 -14.52 1.62
C PRO A 38 2.27 -15.66 2.63
N SER A 39 2.28 -16.91 2.17
CA SER A 39 2.05 -18.09 3.02
C SER A 39 3.12 -18.32 4.09
N ASN A 40 4.28 -17.65 3.98
CA ASN A 40 5.37 -17.71 4.95
C ASN A 40 5.28 -16.62 6.03
N LEU A 41 4.25 -15.76 6.01
CA LEU A 41 3.99 -14.81 7.09
C LEU A 41 2.95 -15.35 8.07
N PRO A 42 3.02 -14.95 9.36
CA PRO A 42 1.97 -15.21 10.33
C PRO A 42 0.59 -14.72 9.86
N GLU A 43 -0.48 -15.34 10.37
CA GLU A 43 -1.89 -15.01 10.04
C GLU A 43 -2.26 -13.54 10.36
N GLU A 44 -1.54 -12.90 11.26
CA GLU A 44 -1.79 -11.51 11.67
C GLU A 44 -0.97 -10.50 10.85
N GLU A 45 0.00 -10.96 10.06
CA GLU A 45 0.97 -10.13 9.35
C GLU A 45 0.71 -10.01 7.85
N PHE A 46 0.76 -8.81 7.33
CA PHE A 46 0.60 -8.49 5.91
C PHE A 46 1.89 -7.87 5.39
N ARG A 47 2.19 -8.07 4.11
CA ARG A 47 3.32 -7.40 3.46
C ARG A 47 2.81 -6.23 2.66
N ILE A 48 3.32 -5.04 2.95
CA ILE A 48 3.06 -3.83 2.16
C ILE A 48 4.36 -3.43 1.46
N ARG A 49 4.29 -3.29 0.14
CA ARG A 49 5.38 -2.80 -0.70
C ARG A 49 5.02 -1.45 -1.31
N ARG A 50 6.02 -0.57 -1.41
CA ARG A 50 5.94 0.68 -2.16
C ARG A 50 6.90 0.70 -3.30
N TYR A 51 6.47 1.35 -4.36
CA TYR A 51 7.32 1.60 -5.50
C TYR A 51 7.23 3.05 -5.95
N SER A 52 8.36 3.57 -6.41
CA SER A 52 8.43 4.89 -7.04
C SER A 52 7.56 4.93 -8.31
N PRO A 53 7.24 6.11 -8.85
CA PRO A 53 6.53 6.22 -10.13
C PRO A 53 7.17 5.38 -11.27
N GLU A 54 8.49 5.24 -11.25
CA GLU A 54 9.27 4.47 -12.22
C GLU A 54 9.25 2.95 -11.95
N GLY A 55 8.64 2.52 -10.85
CA GLY A 55 8.51 1.12 -10.46
C GLY A 55 9.65 0.58 -9.58
N ASN A 56 10.55 1.44 -9.08
CA ASN A 56 11.62 1.00 -8.18
C ASN A 56 11.08 0.70 -6.78
N LEU A 57 11.47 -0.43 -6.19
CA LEU A 57 11.07 -0.79 -4.82
C LEU A 57 11.66 0.21 -3.82
N ASP A 58 10.78 0.98 -3.18
CA ASP A 58 11.12 2.03 -2.21
C ASP A 58 10.99 1.50 -0.77
N CYS A 59 10.05 0.59 -0.54
CA CYS A 59 9.76 0.07 0.79
C CYS A 59 9.17 -1.34 0.73
N ASP A 60 9.58 -2.17 1.66
CA ASP A 60 9.13 -3.56 1.78
C ASP A 60 9.14 -3.98 3.24
N ARG A 61 7.96 -4.06 3.86
CA ARG A 61 7.82 -4.33 5.31
C ARG A 61 6.61 -5.20 5.61
N THR A 62 6.69 -5.90 6.74
CA THR A 62 5.55 -6.58 7.35
C THR A 62 4.80 -5.62 8.28
N PHE A 63 3.48 -5.76 8.30
CA PHE A 63 2.56 -4.93 9.07
C PHE A 63 1.53 -5.81 9.76
N VAL A 64 1.14 -5.43 10.97
CA VAL A 64 0.01 -6.04 11.68
C VAL A 64 -1.22 -5.16 11.59
N LEU A 65 -2.39 -5.79 11.51
CA LEU A 65 -3.66 -5.09 11.61
C LEU A 65 -3.91 -4.70 13.07
N MET A 66 -3.92 -3.41 13.35
CA MET A 66 -4.15 -2.87 14.71
C MET A 66 -5.61 -2.62 15.02
N THR A 67 -6.42 -2.45 13.99
CA THR A 67 -7.85 -2.17 14.11
C THR A 67 -8.58 -3.45 14.52
N ARG A 68 -9.02 -3.51 15.79
CA ARG A 68 -9.86 -4.59 16.31
C ARG A 68 -11.34 -4.21 16.17
N ASN A 69 -11.96 -4.63 15.08
CA ASN A 69 -13.37 -4.41 14.81
C ASN A 69 -14.09 -5.76 14.72
N ASN A 70 -15.41 -5.76 14.88
CA ASN A 70 -16.24 -6.96 14.65
C ASN A 70 -16.30 -7.38 13.16
N ILE A 71 -15.70 -6.59 12.26
CA ILE A 71 -15.63 -6.85 10.82
C ILE A 71 -14.16 -7.01 10.46
N GLU A 72 -13.78 -8.22 10.10
CA GLU A 72 -12.42 -8.57 9.70
C GLU A 72 -12.07 -7.94 8.35
N PHE A 73 -10.80 -7.54 8.21
CA PHE A 73 -10.26 -7.15 6.93
C PHE A 73 -10.04 -8.38 6.06
N ASP A 74 -10.51 -8.32 4.82
CA ASP A 74 -10.38 -9.42 3.84
C ASP A 74 -9.57 -8.94 2.63
N ILE A 75 -8.36 -9.49 2.46
CA ILE A 75 -7.44 -9.06 1.39
C ILE A 75 -7.97 -9.35 -0.01
N ASP A 76 -8.85 -10.35 -0.17
CA ASP A 76 -9.38 -10.77 -1.46
C ASP A 76 -10.59 -9.92 -1.91
N LYS A 77 -11.10 -9.05 -1.02
CA LYS A 77 -12.18 -8.11 -1.32
C LYS A 77 -11.65 -6.74 -1.73
N PRO A 78 -12.42 -5.95 -2.51
CA PRO A 78 -12.01 -4.61 -2.89
C PRO A 78 -11.64 -3.73 -1.69
N PHE A 79 -10.47 -3.09 -1.75
CA PHE A 79 -9.99 -2.15 -0.75
C PHE A 79 -9.24 -0.99 -1.42
N LYS A 80 -9.02 0.10 -0.68
CA LYS A 80 -8.25 1.25 -1.16
C LYS A 80 -7.22 1.70 -0.14
N PHE A 81 -5.98 1.89 -0.56
CA PHE A 81 -5.00 2.66 0.22
C PHE A 81 -5.47 4.12 0.32
N THR A 82 -5.42 4.70 1.53
CA THR A 82 -5.87 6.08 1.76
C THR A 82 -4.82 6.95 2.43
N TYR A 83 -3.89 6.35 3.17
CA TYR A 83 -2.84 7.09 3.87
C TYR A 83 -1.65 6.18 4.16
N LEU A 84 -0.44 6.74 4.10
CA LEU A 84 0.76 6.12 4.63
C LEU A 84 1.65 7.18 5.27
N SER A 85 2.07 6.94 6.51
CA SER A 85 3.09 7.73 7.21
C SER A 85 4.41 6.98 7.24
N HIS A 86 5.39 7.43 6.45
CA HIS A 86 6.79 6.99 6.50
C HIS A 86 7.03 5.47 6.57
N CYS A 87 6.22 4.66 5.87
CA CYS A 87 6.28 3.20 5.95
C CYS A 87 6.08 2.58 7.34
N GLN A 88 5.57 3.34 8.31
CA GLN A 88 5.33 2.87 9.67
C GLN A 88 3.85 2.62 9.94
N LYS A 89 2.98 3.43 9.32
CA LYS A 89 1.53 3.32 9.48
C LYS A 89 0.85 3.46 8.14
N CYS A 90 -0.05 2.52 7.83
CA CYS A 90 -0.89 2.54 6.64
C CYS A 90 -2.36 2.51 7.02
N THR A 91 -3.20 3.22 6.26
CA THR A 91 -4.65 3.17 6.39
C THR A 91 -5.25 2.64 5.10
N ILE A 92 -6.05 1.59 5.22
CA ILE A 92 -6.80 0.97 4.14
C ILE A 92 -8.29 1.15 4.40
N LEU A 93 -9.05 1.51 3.36
CA LEU A 93 -10.50 1.61 3.37
C LEU A 93 -11.10 0.39 2.67
N GLN A 94 -11.97 -0.34 3.35
CA GLN A 94 -12.74 -1.46 2.79
C GLN A 94 -14.16 -1.40 3.34
N ASN A 95 -15.17 -1.45 2.46
CA ASN A 95 -16.58 -1.35 2.84
C ASN A 95 -16.87 -0.16 3.78
N GLU A 96 -16.33 1.02 3.43
CA GLU A 96 -16.43 2.27 4.23
C GLU A 96 -15.79 2.20 5.64
N GLN A 97 -15.20 1.07 6.02
CA GLN A 97 -14.46 0.88 7.25
C GLN A 97 -12.96 1.17 7.04
N LYS A 98 -12.38 1.94 7.96
CA LYS A 98 -10.94 2.18 8.00
C LYS A 98 -10.24 1.09 8.82
N TYR A 99 -9.17 0.55 8.25
CA TYR A 99 -8.27 -0.43 8.85
C TYR A 99 -6.87 0.17 8.93
N ILE A 100 -6.28 0.12 10.12
CA ILE A 100 -4.95 0.67 10.41
C ILE A 100 -3.96 -0.47 10.52
N PHE A 101 -2.92 -0.40 9.70
CA PHE A 101 -1.80 -1.32 9.68
C PHE A 101 -0.57 -0.60 10.25
N ILE A 102 0.15 -1.24 11.17
CA ILE A 102 1.39 -0.72 11.74
C ILE A 102 2.53 -1.68 11.40
N SER A 103 3.65 -1.15 10.93
CA SER A 103 4.81 -1.97 10.60
C SER A 103 5.34 -2.64 11.86
N CYS A 104 5.69 -3.92 11.78
CA CYS A 104 6.42 -4.56 12.86
C CYS A 104 7.76 -3.82 13.06
N PRO A 105 8.09 -3.36 14.29
CA PRO A 105 9.44 -2.89 14.56
C PRO A 105 10.41 -4.05 14.32
N LEU A 106 11.50 -3.77 13.61
CA LEU A 106 12.62 -4.70 13.44
C LEU A 106 13.30 -4.96 14.79
#